data_AF-A0A076N1W6-F1
#
_entry.id   AF-A0A076N1W6-F1
#
_cell.length_a   1.000
_cell.length_b   1.000
_cell.length_c   1.000
_cell.angle_alpha   90.00
_cell.angle_beta   90.00
_cell.angle_gamma   90.00
#
_symmetry.space_group_name_H-M   'P 1'
#
loop_
_entity.id
_entity.type
_entity.pdbx_description
1 polymer ?
#
loop_
_entity_poly.entity_id
_entity_poly.type
_entity_poly.pdbx_seq_one_letter_code
_entity_poly.pdbx_strand_id
1 'polypeptide(L)'
;GLAISDNDQSIQFLSYLRTEMEKNTVCLAFVNMIPGNTQLYMSRAEVYYNQTMTSSANVVIIYGDTDGTLAVSFSMWESRGIQRIWVTTSQWDVTTSQRDFTLDSFHGNLAFAHHHGKISGFKNFVQTLNPLKYSDKYLARLEWMHFNCEDSAANCKTLRNFSSNVSLEWLMEQTFDMAFSDSSYDIY
;
A
#
# COMPACT_ATOMS: atom_id res chain seq x y z
N GLY A 1 15.03 3.52 12.78
CA GLY A 1 14.32 2.39 13.39
C GLY A 1 14.01 1.37 12.32
N LEU A 2 13.57 0.19 12.72
CA LEU A 2 13.20 -0.88 11.79
C LEU A 2 11.97 -1.61 12.34
N ALA A 3 10.97 -1.84 11.50
CA ALA A 3 9.82 -2.67 11.78
C ALA A 3 9.71 -3.75 10.70
N ILE A 4 9.63 -5.01 11.13
CA ILE A 4 9.59 -6.15 10.22
C ILE A 4 8.56 -7.19 10.64
N SER A 5 8.11 -8.01 9.70
CA SER A 5 7.32 -9.20 10.03
C SER A 5 8.21 -10.24 10.73
N ASP A 6 7.65 -10.97 11.68
CA ASP A 6 8.32 -12.09 12.35
C ASP A 6 8.25 -13.35 11.47
N ASN A 7 9.02 -13.35 10.38
CA ASN A 7 9.15 -14.47 9.44
C ASN A 7 10.59 -14.59 8.91
N ASP A 8 10.93 -15.76 8.36
CA ASP A 8 12.31 -16.09 7.96
C ASP A 8 12.87 -15.10 6.92
N GLN A 9 12.06 -14.68 5.94
CA GLN A 9 12.49 -13.73 4.90
C GLN A 9 12.85 -12.37 5.49
N SER A 10 12.05 -11.89 6.44
CA SER A 10 12.26 -10.61 7.12
C SER A 10 13.44 -10.64 8.08
N ILE A 11 13.67 -11.78 8.75
CA ILE A 11 14.84 -12.02 9.60
C ILE A 11 16.11 -12.04 8.75
N GLN A 12 16.07 -12.66 7.57
CA GLN A 12 17.19 -12.64 6.62
C GLN A 12 17.49 -11.22 6.14
N PHE A 13 16.45 -10.43 5.80
CA PHE A 13 16.59 -9.02 5.46
C PHE A 13 17.25 -8.23 6.60
N LEU A 14 16.81 -8.41 7.85
CA LEU A 14 17.43 -7.77 9.02
C LEU A 14 18.93 -8.09 9.13
N SER A 15 19.32 -9.34 8.89
CA SER A 15 20.73 -9.76 8.95
C SER A 15 21.58 -9.07 7.87
N TYR A 16 21.08 -9.02 6.63
CA TYR A 16 21.74 -8.30 5.54
C TYR A 16 21.82 -6.80 5.82
N LEU A 17 20.70 -6.19 6.22
CA LEU A 17 20.60 -4.76 6.49
C LEU A 17 21.55 -4.34 7.61
N ARG A 18 21.65 -5.10 8.70
CA ARG A 18 22.62 -4.82 9.77
C ARG A 18 24.05 -4.80 9.26
N THR A 19 24.42 -5.79 8.45
CA THR A 19 25.76 -5.88 7.85
C THR A 19 26.08 -4.64 7.00
N GLU A 20 25.13 -4.20 6.17
CA GLU A 20 25.32 -3.01 5.33
C GLU A 20 25.29 -1.70 6.14
N MET A 21 24.43 -1.60 7.15
CA MET A 21 24.38 -0.43 8.04
C MET A 21 25.66 -0.27 8.84
N GLU A 22 26.21 -1.36 9.37
CA GLU A 22 27.49 -1.35 10.11
C GLU A 22 28.64 -0.87 9.22
N LYS A 23 28.71 -1.33 7.96
CA LYS A 23 29.70 -0.85 6.98
C LYS A 23 29.60 0.67 6.73
N ASN A 24 28.39 1.21 6.79
CA ASN A 24 28.10 2.62 6.57
C ASN A 24 28.01 3.45 7.86
N THR A 25 28.39 2.89 9.01
CA THR A 25 28.33 3.56 10.33
C THR A 25 26.94 4.06 10.73
N VAL A 26 25.90 3.36 10.27
CA VAL A 26 24.49 3.63 10.60
C VAL A 26 24.02 2.66 11.68
N CYS A 27 23.24 3.14 12.65
CA CYS A 27 22.72 2.33 13.75
C CYS A 27 21.19 2.27 13.77
N LEU A 28 20.65 1.13 14.19
CA LEU A 28 19.22 0.96 14.47
C LEU A 28 18.91 1.30 15.93
N ALA A 29 18.14 2.37 16.16
CA ALA A 29 17.70 2.74 17.51
C ALA A 29 16.67 1.76 18.11
N PHE A 30 15.93 1.04 17.27
CA PHE A 30 15.01 -0.02 17.66
C PHE A 30 14.78 -0.98 16.50
N VAL A 31 14.36 -2.21 16.83
CA VAL A 31 13.89 -3.23 15.89
C VAL A 31 12.60 -3.83 16.44
N ASN A 32 11.49 -3.61 15.75
CA ASN A 32 10.19 -4.19 16.07
C ASN A 32 9.96 -5.41 15.17
N MET A 33 9.91 -6.60 15.76
CA MET A 33 9.47 -7.82 15.10
C MET A 33 7.99 -8.03 15.37
N ILE A 34 7.18 -7.85 14.33
CA ILE A 34 5.72 -7.88 14.40
C ILE A 34 5.23 -9.29 14.05
N PRO A 35 4.60 -10.02 14.99
CA PRO A 35 4.16 -11.39 14.77
C PRO A 35 2.96 -11.43 13.83
N GLY A 36 2.95 -12.37 12.88
CA GLY A 36 1.79 -12.61 12.02
C GLY A 36 0.55 -13.11 12.78
N ASN A 37 0.75 -13.71 13.96
CA ASN A 37 -0.36 -14.13 14.81
C ASN A 37 -1.06 -12.93 15.45
N THR A 38 -2.33 -12.69 15.08
CA THR A 38 -3.13 -11.55 15.54
C THR A 38 -3.27 -11.48 17.06
N GLN A 39 -3.50 -12.60 17.75
CA GLN A 39 -3.67 -12.59 19.21
C GLN A 39 -2.38 -12.16 19.92
N LEU A 40 -1.24 -12.67 19.45
CA LEU A 40 0.06 -12.29 19.98
C LEU A 40 0.36 -10.81 19.67
N TYR A 41 0.06 -10.35 18.45
CA TYR A 41 0.19 -8.95 18.06
C TYR A 41 -0.63 -8.03 18.98
N MET A 42 -1.92 -8.32 19.18
CA MET A 42 -2.80 -7.49 20.02
C MET A 42 -2.29 -7.36 21.46
N SER A 43 -1.63 -8.40 22.00
CA SER A 43 -1.03 -8.35 23.34
C SER A 43 0.22 -7.46 23.42
N ARG A 44 0.83 -7.10 22.29
CA ARG A 44 2.10 -6.36 22.19
C ARG A 44 2.02 -5.06 21.39
N ALA A 45 0.88 -4.75 20.77
CA ALA A 45 0.70 -3.60 19.88
C ALA A 45 1.15 -2.27 20.53
N GLU A 46 0.77 -2.04 21.78
CA GLU A 46 1.18 -0.83 22.53
C GLU A 46 2.69 -0.78 22.80
N VAL A 47 3.36 -1.92 22.93
CA VAL A 47 4.83 -1.96 23.09
C VAL A 47 5.50 -1.46 21.82
N TYR A 48 5.07 -1.96 20.65
CA TYR A 48 5.61 -1.54 19.36
C TYR A 48 5.33 -0.06 19.08
N TYR A 49 4.11 0.40 19.36
CA TYR A 49 3.75 1.82 19.26
C TYR A 49 4.65 2.70 20.14
N ASN A 50 4.80 2.36 21.43
CA ASN A 50 5.61 3.15 22.35
C ASN A 50 7.09 3.15 21.97
N GLN A 51 7.64 2.03 21.48
CA GLN A 51 9.02 1.96 20.98
C GLN A 51 9.23 2.89 19.78
N THR A 52 8.30 2.89 18.82
CA THR A 52 8.37 3.77 17.65
C THR A 52 8.18 5.25 18.03
N MET A 53 7.26 5.55 18.94
CA MET A 53 6.93 6.91 19.36
C MET A 53 8.05 7.55 20.18
N THR A 54 8.60 6.83 21.16
CA THR A 54 9.62 7.35 22.08
C THR A 54 11.03 7.39 21.48
N SER A 55 11.27 6.70 20.37
CA SER A 55 12.56 6.70 19.70
C SER A 55 12.94 8.08 19.17
N SER A 56 14.24 8.40 19.22
CA SER A 56 14.83 9.57 18.55
C SER A 56 15.07 9.35 17.04
N ALA A 57 14.82 8.15 16.52
CA ALA A 57 15.01 7.86 15.10
C ALA A 57 13.95 8.56 14.24
N ASN A 58 14.40 9.42 13.31
CA ASN A 58 13.51 10.11 12.37
C ASN A 58 13.12 9.23 11.17
N VAL A 59 13.97 8.27 10.80
CA VAL A 59 13.75 7.34 9.68
C VAL A 59 13.39 5.97 10.23
N VAL A 60 12.32 5.35 9.70
CA VAL A 60 11.91 3.99 10.05
C VAL A 60 11.75 3.17 8.78
N ILE A 61 12.53 2.09 8.68
CA ILE A 61 12.41 1.12 7.59
C ILE A 61 11.30 0.12 7.95
N ILE A 62 10.41 -0.16 7.01
CA ILE A 62 9.37 -1.17 7.13
C ILE A 62 9.60 -2.24 6.05
N TYR A 63 9.67 -3.50 6.46
CA TYR A 63 9.88 -4.61 5.53
C TYR A 63 9.17 -5.88 6.00
N GLY A 64 8.35 -6.48 5.15
CA GLY A 64 7.65 -7.72 5.44
C GLY A 64 6.30 -7.80 4.76
N ASP A 65 5.41 -8.57 5.37
CA ASP A 65 4.05 -8.84 4.91
C ASP A 65 3.21 -7.56 4.90
N THR A 66 2.70 -7.22 3.71
CA THR A 66 1.88 -6.04 3.45
C THR A 66 0.41 -6.24 3.82
N ASP A 67 -0.05 -7.47 3.99
CA ASP A 67 -1.47 -7.79 4.23
C ASP A 67 -1.70 -8.36 5.65
N GLY A 68 -0.72 -8.15 6.54
CA GLY A 68 -0.69 -8.71 7.89
C GLY A 68 -0.72 -7.68 9.03
N THR A 69 -0.35 -8.14 10.22
CA THR A 69 -0.27 -7.33 11.45
C THR A 69 0.75 -6.18 11.36
N LEU A 70 1.77 -6.29 10.51
CA LEU A 70 2.72 -5.22 10.23
C LEU A 70 2.04 -4.03 9.54
N ALA A 71 1.16 -4.28 8.56
CA ALA A 71 0.36 -3.23 7.92
C ALA A 71 -0.62 -2.57 8.88
N VAL A 72 -1.29 -3.37 9.72
CA VAL A 72 -2.14 -2.84 10.80
C VAL A 72 -1.33 -1.95 11.76
N SER A 73 -0.10 -2.35 12.11
CA SER A 73 0.79 -1.55 12.95
C SER A 73 1.10 -0.21 12.30
N PHE A 74 1.46 -0.24 11.02
CA PHE A 74 1.83 0.96 10.28
C PHE A 74 0.67 1.97 10.21
N SER A 75 -0.53 1.52 9.79
CA SER A 75 -1.73 2.38 9.76
C SER A 75 -2.11 2.89 11.16
N MET A 76 -1.91 2.07 12.20
CA MET A 76 -2.16 2.48 13.59
C MET A 76 -1.16 3.54 14.07
N TRP A 77 0.10 3.47 13.65
CA TRP A 77 1.12 4.47 13.99
C TRP A 77 0.83 5.81 13.33
N GLU A 78 0.48 5.81 12.04
CA GLU A 78 0.11 7.02 11.30
C GLU A 78 -1.16 7.67 11.88
N SER A 79 -2.22 6.89 12.11
CA SER A 79 -3.49 7.41 12.66
C SER A 79 -3.37 7.95 14.08
N ARG A 80 -2.37 7.49 14.86
CA ARG A 80 -2.05 8.01 16.20
C ARG A 80 -1.04 9.16 16.18
N GLY A 81 -0.67 9.66 15.00
CA GLY A 81 0.16 10.85 14.85
C GLY A 81 1.67 10.61 14.96
N ILE A 82 2.15 9.37 14.80
CA ILE A 82 3.58 9.11 14.68
C ILE A 82 4.07 9.69 13.36
N GLN A 83 4.88 10.74 13.44
CA GLN A 83 5.47 11.41 12.28
C GLN A 83 6.92 10.96 12.10
N ARG A 84 7.19 10.19 11.03
CA ARG A 84 8.51 9.68 10.65
C ARG A 84 8.69 9.75 9.14
N ILE A 85 9.93 9.64 8.69
CA ILE A 85 10.24 9.29 7.30
C ILE A 85 10.15 7.77 7.20
N TRP A 86 9.15 7.27 6.50
CA TRP A 86 8.95 5.84 6.31
C TRP A 86 9.69 5.36 5.07
N VAL A 87 10.48 4.31 5.20
CA VAL A 87 11.21 3.68 4.07
C VAL A 87 10.64 2.28 3.86
N THR A 88 10.01 2.04 2.72
CA THR A 88 9.25 0.81 2.44
C THR A 88 9.64 0.21 1.08
N THR A 89 9.02 -0.90 0.68
CA THR A 89 9.00 -1.37 -0.71
C THR A 89 7.71 -0.91 -1.39
N SER A 90 7.71 -0.83 -2.71
CA SER A 90 6.54 -0.50 -3.56
C SER A 90 5.29 -1.34 -3.26
N GLN A 91 5.46 -2.56 -2.75
CA GLN A 91 4.36 -3.42 -2.33
C GLN A 91 3.50 -2.77 -1.23
N TRP A 92 4.07 -1.86 -0.44
CA TRP A 92 3.36 -1.10 0.60
C TRP A 92 2.50 0.06 0.06
N ASP A 93 2.71 0.47 -1.19
CA ASP A 93 1.95 1.57 -1.83
C ASP A 93 0.49 1.17 -2.12
N VAL A 94 0.23 -0.14 -2.24
CA VAL A 94 -1.13 -0.69 -2.46
C VAL A 94 -1.97 -0.68 -1.19
N THR A 95 -1.34 -0.88 -0.02
CA THR A 95 -2.03 -1.02 1.27
C THR A 95 -2.25 0.30 2.01
N THR A 96 -1.54 1.38 1.64
CA THR A 96 -1.78 2.74 2.12
C THR A 96 -2.89 3.49 1.37
N SER A 97 -3.69 2.80 0.56
CA SER A 97 -4.76 3.37 -0.28
C SER A 97 -5.99 3.91 0.48
N GLN A 98 -5.82 4.42 1.71
CA GLN A 98 -6.74 5.45 2.22
C GLN A 98 -6.41 6.75 1.51
N ARG A 99 -7.07 6.92 0.35
CA ARG A 99 -7.05 8.05 -0.57
C ARG A 99 -7.69 9.32 0.00
N ASP A 100 -7.43 9.68 1.24
CA ASP A 100 -7.77 11.01 1.72
C ASP A 100 -6.53 11.89 1.60
N PHE A 101 -6.34 12.44 0.40
CA PHE A 101 -5.40 13.52 0.12
C PHE A 101 -5.84 14.80 0.86
N THR A 102 -5.71 14.83 2.18
CA THR A 102 -5.60 16.07 2.92
C THR A 102 -4.12 16.44 2.96
N LEU A 103 -3.77 17.43 2.13
CA LEU A 103 -2.48 18.10 2.06
C LEU A 103 -2.19 18.85 3.37
N ASP A 104 -2.02 18.15 4.49
CA ASP A 104 -1.54 18.77 5.72
C ASP A 104 -0.31 18.02 6.25
N SER A 105 0.85 18.62 5.95
CA SER A 105 2.21 18.21 6.34
C SER A 105 2.71 16.87 5.80
N PHE A 106 3.36 16.90 4.63
CA PHE A 106 4.18 15.80 4.11
C PHE A 106 5.28 15.42 5.12
N HIS A 107 5.09 14.30 5.81
CA HIS A 107 6.17 13.45 6.31
C HIS A 107 6.36 12.34 5.27
N GLY A 108 7.53 12.28 4.66
CA GLY A 108 7.71 11.58 3.38
C GLY A 108 7.83 10.05 3.50
N ASN A 109 7.12 9.35 2.60
CA ASN A 109 7.31 7.92 2.34
C ASN A 109 8.30 7.75 1.18
N LEU A 110 9.33 6.92 1.38
CA LEU A 110 10.28 6.52 0.35
C LEU A 110 10.10 5.03 0.08
N ALA A 111 9.62 4.68 -1.11
CA ALA A 111 9.42 3.29 -1.50
C ALA A 111 10.49 2.85 -2.52
N PHE A 112 11.05 1.66 -2.31
CA PHE A 112 11.84 0.96 -3.33
C PHE A 112 10.90 0.22 -4.27
N ALA A 113 10.84 0.66 -5.53
CA ALA A 113 10.10 -0.02 -6.59
C ALA A 113 11.04 -0.80 -7.50
N HIS A 114 10.58 -1.94 -7.99
CA HIS A 114 11.29 -2.64 -9.05
C HIS A 114 11.26 -1.81 -10.34
N HIS A 115 12.40 -1.75 -11.04
CA HIS A 115 12.42 -1.10 -12.34
C HIS A 115 11.75 -2.00 -13.37
N HIS A 116 10.53 -1.65 -13.77
CA HIS A 116 9.81 -2.35 -14.81
C HIS A 116 9.80 -1.58 -16.12
N GLY A 117 10.01 -2.29 -17.23
CA GLY A 117 9.84 -1.75 -18.58
C GLY A 117 8.37 -1.57 -18.92
N LYS A 118 8.06 -0.61 -19.80
CA LYS A 118 6.68 -0.38 -20.25
C LYS A 118 6.15 -1.58 -21.03
N ILE A 119 5.05 -2.18 -20.56
CA ILE A 119 4.32 -3.20 -21.32
C ILE A 119 3.62 -2.53 -22.50
N SER A 120 4.04 -2.89 -23.71
CA SER A 120 3.47 -2.34 -24.94
C SER A 120 2.00 -2.73 -25.08
N GLY A 121 1.16 -1.78 -25.45
CA GLY A 121 -0.27 -2.01 -25.69
C GLY A 121 -1.14 -2.09 -24.43
N PHE A 122 -0.58 -2.19 -23.21
CA PHE A 122 -1.41 -2.27 -21.98
C PHE A 122 -2.31 -1.05 -21.79
N LYS A 123 -1.75 0.16 -21.91
CA LYS A 123 -2.55 1.39 -21.81
C LYS A 123 -3.73 1.36 -22.78
N ASN A 124 -3.50 0.95 -24.02
CA ASN A 124 -4.57 0.83 -25.02
C ASN A 124 -5.57 -0.26 -24.68
N PHE A 125 -5.11 -1.42 -24.16
CA PHE A 125 -5.99 -2.50 -23.72
C PHE A 125 -6.93 -2.03 -22.62
N VAL A 126 -6.40 -1.35 -21.60
CA VAL A 126 -7.18 -0.79 -20.49
C VAL A 126 -8.17 0.27 -20.98
N GLN A 127 -7.72 1.21 -21.81
CA GLN A 127 -8.56 2.29 -22.35
C GLN A 127 -9.67 1.79 -23.29
N THR A 128 -9.45 0.68 -23.99
CA THR A 128 -10.43 0.07 -24.91
C THR A 128 -11.25 -1.03 -24.26
N LEU A 129 -11.00 -1.34 -22.99
CA LEU A 129 -11.77 -2.30 -22.22
C LEU A 129 -13.19 -1.76 -22.07
N ASN A 130 -14.15 -2.44 -22.71
CA ASN A 130 -15.57 -2.17 -22.54
C ASN A 130 -16.16 -3.26 -21.63
N PRO A 131 -16.40 -2.98 -20.34
CA PRO A 131 -16.87 -4.02 -19.41
C PRO A 131 -18.24 -4.57 -19.77
N LEU A 132 -19.07 -3.80 -20.50
CA LEU A 132 -20.38 -4.24 -20.99
C LEU A 132 -20.28 -5.28 -22.11
N LYS A 133 -19.13 -5.39 -22.79
CA LYS A 133 -18.91 -6.35 -23.88
C LYS A 133 -18.50 -7.73 -23.36
N TYR A 134 -17.98 -7.81 -22.14
CA TYR A 134 -17.50 -9.05 -21.56
C TYR A 134 -18.53 -9.59 -20.56
N SER A 135 -19.05 -10.80 -20.82
CA SER A 135 -19.92 -11.51 -19.87
C SER A 135 -19.15 -12.07 -18.66
N ASP A 136 -17.85 -11.80 -18.58
CA ASP A 136 -16.99 -12.29 -17.53
C ASP A 136 -17.21 -11.50 -16.24
N LYS A 137 -17.69 -12.22 -15.22
CA LYS A 137 -18.08 -11.65 -13.92
C LYS A 137 -16.94 -10.90 -13.23
N TYR A 138 -15.68 -11.24 -13.54
CA TYR A 138 -14.52 -10.60 -12.93
C TYR A 138 -14.28 -9.17 -13.46
N LEU A 139 -14.46 -8.94 -14.76
CA LEU A 139 -14.29 -7.61 -15.37
C LEU A 139 -15.46 -6.69 -15.04
N ALA A 140 -16.68 -7.23 -14.95
CA ALA A 140 -17.84 -6.48 -14.50
C ALA A 140 -17.73 -6.02 -13.02
N ARG A 141 -16.94 -6.72 -12.20
CA ARG A 141 -16.74 -6.36 -10.78
C ARG A 141 -15.84 -5.13 -10.60
N LEU A 142 -14.92 -4.87 -11.55
CA LEU A 142 -14.04 -3.69 -11.53
C LEU A 142 -14.85 -2.39 -11.63
N GLU A 143 -15.92 -2.37 -12.44
CA GLU A 143 -16.85 -1.23 -12.52
C GLU A 143 -17.64 -1.01 -11.22
N TRP A 144 -18.03 -2.09 -10.53
CA TRP A 144 -18.90 -2.02 -9.34
C TRP A 144 -18.20 -1.52 -8.07
N MET A 145 -16.89 -1.77 -7.92
CA MET A 145 -16.16 -1.37 -6.70
C MET A 145 -15.89 0.13 -6.59
N HIS A 146 -16.04 0.91 -7.68
CA HIS A 146 -15.67 2.33 -7.70
C HIS A 146 -16.82 3.31 -7.45
N PHE A 147 -18.07 2.85 -7.52
CA PHE A 147 -19.20 3.68 -7.12
C PHE A 147 -19.52 3.38 -5.65
N ASN A 148 -19.03 4.22 -4.75
CA ASN A 148 -19.55 4.33 -3.37
C ASN A 148 -21.03 4.75 -3.46
N CYS A 149 -21.91 3.79 -3.70
CA CYS A 149 -23.34 4.00 -3.74
C CYS A 149 -23.88 3.82 -2.32
N GLU A 150 -23.44 4.69 -1.41
CA GLU A 150 -23.89 4.62 -0.01
C GLU A 150 -25.31 5.17 0.17
N ASP A 151 -25.81 6.00 -0.74
CA ASP A 151 -27.12 6.64 -0.56
C ASP A 151 -28.09 6.37 -1.72
N SER A 152 -28.85 5.29 -1.54
CA SER A 152 -30.08 4.88 -2.26
C SER A 152 -29.94 4.28 -3.67
N ALA A 153 -30.68 3.20 -3.91
CA ALA A 153 -30.80 2.48 -5.18
C ALA A 153 -31.32 3.34 -6.36
N ALA A 154 -31.88 4.52 -6.09
CA ALA A 154 -32.34 5.46 -7.12
C ALA A 154 -31.17 6.24 -7.75
N ASN A 155 -30.17 6.65 -6.96
CA ASN A 155 -29.00 7.39 -7.44
C ASN A 155 -28.08 6.52 -8.31
N CYS A 156 -27.96 5.23 -8.00
CA CYS A 156 -27.22 4.26 -8.82
C CYS A 156 -27.83 4.07 -10.22
N LYS A 157 -29.16 4.11 -10.37
CA LYS A 157 -29.81 4.02 -11.68
C LYS A 157 -29.55 5.26 -12.55
N THR A 158 -29.45 6.44 -11.94
CA THR A 158 -29.13 7.68 -12.64
C THR A 158 -27.66 7.71 -13.08
N LEU A 159 -26.73 7.22 -12.24
CA LEU A 159 -25.31 7.05 -12.57
C LEU A 159 -25.07 6.05 -13.70
N ARG A 160 -25.84 4.96 -13.77
CA ARG A 160 -25.83 4.01 -14.90
C ARG A 160 -26.15 4.68 -16.25
N ASN A 161 -26.99 5.72 -16.25
CA ASN A 161 -27.31 6.49 -17.45
C ASN A 161 -26.27 7.58 -17.76
N PHE A 162 -25.47 8.01 -16.78
CA PHE A 162 -24.33 8.91 -17.00
C PHE A 162 -23.06 8.16 -17.43
N SER A 163 -22.86 6.92 -16.97
CA SER A 163 -21.67 6.10 -17.26
C SER A 163 -21.60 5.60 -18.71
N SER A 164 -22.69 5.67 -19.48
CA SER A 164 -22.66 5.37 -20.91
C SER A 164 -21.87 6.40 -21.72
N ASN A 165 -21.61 7.60 -21.15
CA ASN A 165 -20.93 8.72 -21.81
C ASN A 165 -19.65 9.19 -21.11
N VAL A 166 -19.29 8.63 -19.94
CA VAL A 166 -18.02 8.98 -19.27
C VAL A 166 -16.95 7.99 -19.73
N SER A 167 -15.87 8.50 -20.33
CA SER A 167 -14.77 7.63 -20.74
C SER A 167 -14.14 6.98 -19.51
N LEU A 168 -13.88 5.67 -19.60
CA LEU A 168 -13.11 4.93 -18.59
C LEU A 168 -11.76 5.63 -18.33
N GLU A 169 -11.23 6.31 -19.35
CA GLU A 169 -10.03 7.14 -19.29
C GLU A 169 -10.10 8.22 -18.18
N TRP A 170 -11.21 8.96 -18.05
CA TRP A 170 -11.34 9.97 -17.00
C TRP A 170 -11.44 9.36 -15.60
N LEU A 171 -12.17 8.25 -15.46
CA LEU A 171 -12.30 7.53 -14.18
C LEU A 171 -10.98 6.92 -13.73
N MET A 172 -10.18 6.40 -14.67
CA MET A 172 -8.90 5.77 -14.36
C MET A 172 -7.81 6.80 -14.08
N GLU A 173 -7.73 7.91 -14.83
CA GLU A 173 -6.76 8.98 -14.58
C GLU A 173 -6.91 9.65 -13.21
N GLN A 174 -8.13 9.73 -12.68
CA GLN A 174 -8.38 10.33 -11.35
C GLN A 174 -8.07 9.36 -10.20
N THR A 175 -7.98 8.06 -10.47
CA THR A 175 -8.09 7.04 -9.42
C THR A 175 -6.92 6.05 -9.36
N PHE A 176 -6.18 5.90 -10.46
CA PHE A 176 -5.01 5.02 -10.56
C PHE A 176 -3.96 5.59 -11.50
N ASP A 177 -2.68 5.39 -11.15
CA ASP A 177 -1.65 5.37 -12.18
C ASP A 177 -1.96 4.18 -13.12
N MET A 178 -1.98 4.43 -14.43
CA MET A 178 -2.16 3.37 -15.44
C MET A 178 -0.90 2.48 -15.59
N ALA A 179 0.13 2.72 -14.78
CA ALA A 179 1.25 1.80 -14.60
C ALA A 179 0.80 0.51 -13.90
N PHE A 180 1.38 -0.61 -14.32
CA PHE A 180 1.24 -1.89 -13.62
C PHE A 180 1.83 -1.78 -12.19
N SER A 181 1.18 -2.42 -11.21
CA SER A 181 1.81 -2.68 -9.91
C SER A 181 2.94 -3.71 -10.06
N ASP A 182 3.91 -3.71 -9.15
CA ASP A 182 4.99 -4.72 -9.11
C ASP A 182 4.41 -6.15 -9.09
N SER A 183 3.35 -6.38 -8.30
CA SER A 183 2.65 -7.66 -8.26
C SER A 183 2.01 -8.06 -9.60
N SER A 184 1.54 -7.08 -10.38
CA SER A 184 0.96 -7.33 -11.70
C SER A 184 2.05 -7.63 -12.73
N TYR A 185 3.24 -7.02 -12.59
CA TYR A 185 4.41 -7.34 -13.42
C TYR A 185 4.92 -8.76 -13.17
N ASP A 186 4.94 -9.22 -11.91
CA ASP A 186 5.38 -10.58 -11.57
C ASP A 186 4.49 -11.68 -12.16
N ILE A 187 3.21 -11.38 -12.44
CA ILE A 187 2.25 -12.32 -13.04
C ILE A 187 2.41 -12.42 -14.57
N TYR A 188 2.86 -11.35 -15.23
CA TYR A 188 2.97 -11.28 -16.70
C TYR A 188 4.20 -12.03 -17.22
#